data_AF-A0A926IG23-F1
#
_entry.id   AF-A0A926IG23-F1
#
_cell.length_a   1.000
_cell.length_b   1.000
_cell.length_c   1.000
_cell.angle_alpha   90.00
_cell.angle_beta   90.00
_cell.angle_gamma   90.00
#
_symmetry.space_group_name_H-M   'P 1'
#
loop_
_entity.id
_entity.type
_entity.pdbx_description
1 polymer ?
#
loop_
_entity_poly.entity_id
_entity_poly.type
_entity_poly.pdbx_seq_one_letter_code
_entity_poly.pdbx_strand_id
1 'polypeptide(L)'
;MKVSEIQESDLQDYLKLEFNDPLIGIFLESAKSYVKSYTGMTDEQMDSYDDIVAVIYVLVSDMYDNRMYAQKNTKVTIAPNIVAKSILDMHSHNLL
;
A
#
# COMPACT_ATOMS: atom_id res chain seq x y z
N MET A 1 5.75 12.98 -5.59
CA MET A 1 4.70 12.30 -6.38
C MET A 1 3.48 12.30 -5.50
N LYS A 2 2.29 12.56 -6.03
CA LYS A 2 1.07 12.49 -5.23
C LYS A 2 0.48 11.09 -5.23
N VAL A 3 -0.36 10.79 -4.24
CA VAL A 3 -1.07 9.52 -4.17
C VAL A 3 -2.02 9.33 -5.36
N SER A 4 -2.66 10.41 -5.81
CA SER A 4 -3.50 10.44 -7.00
C SER A 4 -2.74 10.26 -8.31
N GLU A 5 -1.43 10.53 -8.32
CA GLU A 5 -0.58 10.41 -9.51
C GLU A 5 -0.01 9.00 -9.69
N ILE A 6 -0.08 8.14 -8.67
CA ILE A 6 0.43 6.76 -8.74
C ILE A 6 -0.29 6.01 -9.87
N GLN A 7 0.48 5.53 -10.84
CA GLN A 7 -0.01 4.68 -11.92
C GLN A 7 0.26 3.21 -11.59
N GLU A 8 -0.53 2.31 -12.17
CA GLU A 8 -0.30 0.87 -12.05
C GLU A 8 1.08 0.45 -12.58
N SER A 9 1.58 1.14 -13.60
CA SER A 9 2.93 0.91 -14.15
C SER A 9 4.03 1.16 -13.12
N ASP A 10 3.89 2.19 -12.29
CA ASP A 10 4.91 2.52 -11.28
C ASP A 10 5.03 1.40 -10.24
N LEU A 11 3.89 0.79 -9.89
CA LEU A 11 3.82 -0.34 -8.97
C LEU A 11 4.34 -1.63 -9.60
N GLN A 12 4.06 -1.86 -10.89
CA GLN A 12 4.58 -3.00 -11.64
C GLN A 12 6.11 -2.95 -11.73
N ASP A 13 6.66 -1.77 -12.03
CA ASP A 13 8.10 -1.53 -12.08
C ASP A 13 8.74 -1.72 -10.70
N TYR A 14 8.10 -1.21 -9.64
CA TYR A 14 8.55 -1.38 -8.27
C TYR A 14 8.60 -2.86 -7.85
N LEU A 15 7.56 -3.63 -8.20
CA LEU A 15 7.46 -5.07 -7.96
C LEU A 15 8.31 -5.91 -8.91
N LYS A 16 8.94 -5.29 -9.93
CA LYS A 16 9.72 -5.95 -10.99
C LYS A 16 8.93 -7.02 -11.73
N LEU A 17 7.67 -6.73 -12.05
CA LEU A 17 6.81 -7.63 -12.80
C LEU A 17 7.14 -7.56 -14.29
N GLU A 18 7.35 -8.71 -14.92
CA GLU A 18 7.59 -8.81 -16.37
C GLU A 18 6.30 -8.74 -17.20
N PHE A 19 5.13 -8.78 -16.54
CA PHE A 19 3.83 -8.74 -17.18
C PHE A 19 2.87 -7.83 -16.41
N ASN A 20 1.87 -7.31 -17.11
CA ASN A 20 0.80 -6.53 -16.51
C ASN A 20 -0.15 -7.47 -15.73
N ASP A 21 -0.05 -7.47 -14.40
CA ASP A 21 -0.98 -8.20 -13.53
C ASP A 21 -2.20 -7.32 -13.22
N PRO A 22 -3.41 -7.70 -13.65
CA PRO A 22 -4.62 -6.89 -13.43
C PRO A 22 -4.99 -6.73 -11.96
N LEU A 23 -4.38 -7.49 -11.04
CA LEU A 23 -4.59 -7.32 -9.61
C LEU A 23 -3.89 -6.09 -9.03
N ILE A 24 -2.93 -5.48 -9.75
CA ILE A 24 -2.22 -4.29 -9.27
C ILE A 24 -3.19 -3.15 -9.01
N GLY A 25 -4.14 -2.90 -9.91
CA GLY A 25 -5.18 -1.90 -9.70
C GLY A 25 -6.03 -2.19 -8.44
N ILE A 26 -6.36 -3.46 -8.20
CA ILE A 26 -7.13 -3.87 -7.00
C ILE A 26 -6.31 -3.62 -5.73
N PHE A 27 -5.01 -3.92 -5.74
CA PHE A 27 -4.14 -3.69 -4.59
C PHE A 27 -3.90 -2.21 -4.32
N LEU A 28 -3.74 -1.40 -5.37
CA LEU A 28 -3.61 0.06 -5.24
C LEU A 28 -4.85 0.65 -4.56
N GLU A 29 -6.06 0.32 -5.05
CA GLU A 29 -7.30 0.82 -4.45
C GLU A 29 -7.52 0.28 -3.03
N SER A 30 -7.13 -0.98 -2.78
CA SER A 30 -7.18 -1.56 -1.42
C SER A 30 -6.22 -0.84 -0.46
N ALA A 31 -5.01 -0.50 -0.92
CA ALA A 31 -4.02 0.23 -0.13
C ALA A 31 -4.49 1.65 0.20
N LYS A 32 -5.02 2.40 -0.79
CA LYS A 32 -5.62 3.73 -0.56
C LYS A 32 -6.77 3.65 0.44
N SER A 33 -7.66 2.68 0.27
CA SER A 33 -8.80 2.47 1.19
C SER A 33 -8.34 2.14 2.62
N TYR A 34 -7.29 1.32 2.76
CA TYR A 34 -6.69 1.00 4.04
C TYR A 34 -6.12 2.25 4.72
N VAL A 35 -5.31 3.04 4.01
CA VAL A 35 -4.74 4.29 4.54
C VAL A 35 -5.85 5.23 5.02
N LYS A 36 -6.89 5.45 4.20
CA LYS A 36 -8.04 6.29 4.58
C LYS A 36 -8.76 5.78 5.82
N SER A 37 -9.04 4.48 5.87
CA SER A 37 -9.74 3.86 7.01
C SER A 37 -8.93 3.92 8.29
N TYR A 38 -7.60 3.78 8.18
CA TYR A 38 -6.68 3.81 9.31
C TYR A 38 -6.49 5.23 9.87
N THR A 39 -6.25 6.19 8.97
CA THR A 39 -5.85 7.55 9.34
C THR A 39 -7.03 8.51 9.53
N GLY A 40 -8.15 8.24 8.86
CA GLY A 40 -9.30 9.14 8.75
C GLY A 40 -9.15 10.22 7.66
N MET A 41 -8.15 10.10 6.79
CA MET A 41 -7.85 11.10 5.76
C MET A 41 -8.75 11.01 4.52
N THR A 42 -8.92 12.14 3.82
CA THR A 42 -9.50 12.19 2.47
C THR A 42 -8.45 11.96 1.39
N ASP A 43 -8.88 11.73 0.15
CA ASP A 43 -7.98 11.57 -1.00
C ASP A 43 -7.11 12.81 -1.24
N GLU A 44 -7.67 14.02 -1.07
CA GLU A 44 -6.93 15.28 -1.21
C GLU A 44 -5.90 15.48 -0.09
N GLN A 45 -6.22 15.02 1.13
CA GLN A 45 -5.27 15.09 2.23
C GLN A 45 -4.09 14.14 1.99
N MET A 46 -4.33 12.94 1.48
CA MET A 46 -3.24 11.98 1.17
C MET A 46 -2.24 12.55 0.16
N ASP A 47 -2.70 13.34 -0.80
CA ASP A 47 -1.84 14.02 -1.79
C ASP A 47 -0.90 15.09 -1.19
N SER A 48 -1.10 15.47 0.07
CA SER A 48 -0.26 16.46 0.76
C SER A 48 0.96 15.84 1.45
N TYR A 49 1.08 14.50 1.47
CA TYR A 49 2.10 13.79 2.24
C TYR A 49 2.86 12.78 1.36
N ASP A 50 4.13 13.09 1.07
CA ASP A 50 4.99 12.22 0.24
C ASP A 50 5.29 10.87 0.90
N ASP A 51 5.29 10.79 2.23
CA ASP A 51 5.54 9.54 2.97
C ASP A 51 4.39 8.54 2.84
N ILE A 52 3.16 9.00 2.61
CA ILE A 52 2.00 8.14 2.31
C ILE A 52 2.17 7.42 0.98
N VAL A 53 2.84 8.02 -0.01
CA VAL A 53 3.16 7.32 -1.26
C VAL A 53 4.03 6.11 -0.97
N ALA A 54 5.07 6.25 -0.16
CA ALA A 54 5.92 5.13 0.23
C ALA A 54 5.12 4.04 0.98
N VAL A 55 4.19 4.43 1.85
CA VAL A 55 3.29 3.48 2.54
C VAL A 55 2.44 2.69 1.55
N ILE A 56 1.87 3.33 0.53
CA ILE A 56 1.05 2.65 -0.48
C ILE A 56 1.89 1.60 -1.24
N TYR A 57 3.12 1.94 -1.62
CA TYR A 57 4.00 1.00 -2.32
C TYR A 57 4.33 -0.22 -1.46
N VAL A 58 4.61 -0.01 -0.16
CA VAL A 58 4.84 -1.11 0.78
C VAL A 58 3.60 -1.97 0.94
N LEU A 59 2.41 -1.38 1.10
CA LEU A 59 1.15 -2.12 1.25
C LEU A 59 0.83 -2.96 0.01
N VAL A 60 1.01 -2.40 -1.19
CA VAL A 60 0.83 -3.13 -2.45
C VAL A 60 1.82 -4.30 -2.54
N SER A 61 3.07 -4.08 -2.14
CA SER A 61 4.09 -5.14 -2.07
C SER A 61 3.68 -6.28 -1.16
N ASP A 62 3.26 -5.95 0.06
CA ASP A 62 2.82 -6.93 1.04
C ASP A 62 1.61 -7.72 0.52
N MET A 63 0.62 -7.05 -0.10
CA MET A 63 -0.54 -7.72 -0.70
C MET A 63 -0.16 -8.67 -1.83
N TYR A 64 0.76 -8.25 -2.71
CA TYR A 64 1.24 -9.05 -3.84
C TYR A 64 2.04 -10.28 -3.37
N ASP A 65 2.99 -10.07 -2.46
CA ASP A 65 3.83 -11.14 -1.91
C ASP A 65 3.00 -12.17 -1.16
N ASN A 66 2.03 -11.73 -0.36
CA ASN A 66 1.14 -12.63 0.37
C ASN A 66 0.35 -13.56 -0.55
N ARG A 67 -0.08 -13.08 -1.72
CA ARG A 67 -0.69 -13.94 -2.75
C ARG A 67 0.31 -14.99 -3.28
N MET A 68 1.56 -14.59 -3.54
CA MET A 68 2.61 -15.50 -3.99
C MET A 68 2.92 -16.59 -2.97
N TYR A 69 2.95 -16.25 -1.68
CA TYR A 69 3.20 -17.22 -0.60
C TYR A 69 2.00 -18.11 -0.30
N ALA A 70 0.77 -17.59 -0.39
CA ALA A 70 -0.46 -18.38 -0.25
C ALA A 70 -0.54 -19.50 -1.30
N GLN A 71 -0.10 -19.24 -2.54
CA GLN A 71 0.03 -20.30 -3.56
C GLN A 71 1.07 -21.36 -3.19
N LYS A 72 2.13 -21.00 -2.46
CA LYS A 72 3.22 -21.92 -2.06
C LYS A 72 2.95 -22.67 -0.76
N ASN A 73 1.73 -22.60 -0.19
CA ASN A 73 1.35 -23.25 1.08
C ASN A 73 2.33 -23.02 2.25
N THR A 74 3.04 -21.89 2.24
CA THR A 74 3.99 -21.54 3.30
C THR A 74 3.27 -20.67 4.32
N LYS A 75 3.30 -21.08 5.60
CA LYS A 75 2.70 -20.32 6.70
C LYS A 75 3.57 -19.09 6.97
N VAL A 76 3.22 -17.95 6.39
CA VAL A 76 3.93 -16.68 6.61
C VAL A 76 3.31 -15.98 7.81
N THR A 77 4.12 -15.77 8.86
CA THR A 77 3.78 -14.82 9.93
C THR A 77 4.13 -13.43 9.43
N ILE A 78 3.13 -12.68 8.99
CA ILE A 78 3.32 -11.34 8.43
C ILE A 78 3.41 -10.37 9.61
N ALA A 79 4.63 -9.91 9.92
CA ALA A 79 4.80 -8.80 10.83
C ALA A 79 4.51 -7.50 10.07
N PRO A 80 3.71 -6.57 10.62
CA PRO A 80 3.48 -5.29 9.96
C PRO A 80 4.80 -4.54 9.80
N ASN A 81 5.01 -3.93 8.64
CA ASN A 81 6.17 -3.07 8.42
C ASN A 81 6.13 -1.91 9.44
N ILE A 82 7.07 -1.91 10.38
CA ILE A 82 7.11 -0.96 11.51
C ILE A 82 7.19 0.49 11.05
N VAL A 83 7.85 0.74 9.90
CA VAL A 83 8.00 2.09 9.34
C VAL A 83 6.68 2.52 8.72
N ALA A 84 6.04 1.66 7.93
CA ALA A 84 4.73 1.96 7.36
C ALA A 84 3.68 2.19 8.45
N LYS A 85 3.70 1.37 9.51
CA LYS A 85 2.86 1.58 10.69
C LYS A 85 3.15 2.91 11.38
N SER A 86 4.42 3.25 11.60
CA SER A 86 4.79 4.52 12.23
C SER A 86 4.34 5.73 11.41
N ILE A 87 4.44 5.66 10.08
CA ILE A 87 3.94 6.73 9.20
C ILE A 87 2.42 6.85 9.31
N LEU A 88 1.71 5.73 9.26
CA LEU A 88 0.26 5.71 9.47
C LEU A 88 -0.12 6.29 10.83
N ASP A 89 0.56 5.89 11.91
CA ASP A 89 0.33 6.40 13.26
C ASP A 89 0.54 7.93 13.35
N MET A 90 1.53 8.49 12.62
CA MET A 90 1.78 9.95 12.59
C MET A 90 0.64 10.74 11.95
N HIS A 91 -0.04 10.14 10.98
CA HIS A 91 -1.13 10.79 10.23
C HIS A 91 -2.52 10.37 10.72
N SER A 92 -2.60 9.50 11.72
CA SER A 92 -3.86 9.03 12.28
C SER A 92 -4.50 10.04 13.21
N HIS A 93 -5.63 10.59 12.77
CA HIS A 93 -6.46 11.51 13.57
C HIS A 93 -7.59 10.75 14.29
N ASN A 94 -7.73 9.46 14.03
CA ASN A 94 -8.83 8.59 14.48
C ASN A 94 -8.46 7.68 15.68
N LEU A 95 -7.42 8.02 16.44
CA LEU A 95 -7.02 7.26 17.64
C LEU A 95 -7.78 7.79 18.88
N LEU A 96 -9.09 7.55 18.94
CA LEU A 96 -9.94 7.81 20.12
C LEU A 96 -10.35 6.50 20.79
#